data_AF-A0A2V8AAY4-F1
#
_entry.id   AF-A0A2V8AAY4-F1
#
_cell.length_a   1.000
_cell.length_b   1.000
_cell.length_c   1.000
_cell.angle_alpha   90.00
_cell.angle_beta   90.00
_cell.angle_gamma   90.00
#
_symmetry.space_group_name_H-M   'P 1'
#
loop_
_entity.id
_entity.type
_entity.pdbx_description
1 polymer ?
#
loop_
_entity_poly.entity_id
_entity_poly.type
_entity_poly.pdbx_seq_one_letter_code
_entity_poly.pdbx_strand_id
1 'polypeptide(L)'
;MKTRLQTAMKALVLAAVTAAIYLPGLQYAPIYLANDEPKFALQARAIAATGRDLDGEFMPLYFSEAGYPAGRDPLIIYLTA
;
A
#
# COMPACT_ATOMS: atom_id res chain seq x y z
N MET A 1 24.94 23.65 -8.88
CA MET A 1 24.57 22.40 -9.59
C MET A 1 25.12 21.14 -8.92
N LYS A 2 26.44 21.06 -8.61
CA LYS A 2 27.07 19.91 -7.93
C LYS A 2 26.41 19.50 -6.60
N THR A 3 26.03 20.48 -5.76
CA THR A 3 25.38 20.21 -4.46
C THR A 3 24.01 19.56 -4.60
N ARG A 4 23.20 19.96 -5.60
CA ARG A 4 21.89 19.34 -5.87
C ARG A 4 22.04 17.89 -6.33
N LEU A 5 23.02 17.63 -7.21
CA LEU A 5 23.34 16.28 -7.68
C LEU A 5 23.80 15.39 -6.51
N GLN A 6 24.67 15.89 -5.64
CA GLN A 6 25.12 15.16 -4.45
C GLN A 6 23.98 14.84 -3.49
N THR A 7 23.06 15.78 -3.26
CA THR A 7 21.87 15.52 -2.44
C THR A 7 20.97 14.45 -3.07
N ALA A 8 20.73 14.53 -4.38
CA ALA A 8 19.94 13.53 -5.10
C ALA A 8 20.59 12.13 -5.02
N MET A 9 21.91 12.04 -5.19
CA MET A 9 22.64 10.78 -5.05
C MET A 9 22.53 10.19 -3.63
N LYS A 10 22.65 11.02 -2.59
CA LYS A 10 22.48 10.57 -1.21
C LYS A 10 21.06 10.04 -0.97
N ALA A 11 20.04 10.73 -1.48
CA ALA A 11 18.65 10.29 -1.38
C ALA A 11 18.43 8.97 -2.13
N LEU A 12 19.02 8.81 -3.32
CA LEU A 12 18.94 7.57 -4.10
C LEU A 12 19.59 6.40 -3.37
N VAL A 13 20.79 6.60 -2.81
CA VAL A 13 21.49 5.57 -2.04
C VAL A 13 20.68 5.17 -0.81
N LEU A 14 20.13 6.15 -0.09
CA LEU A 14 19.26 5.88 1.05
C LEU A 14 18.04 5.05 0.64
N ALA A 15 17.33 5.46 -0.42
CA ALA A 15 16.16 4.75 -0.92
C ALA A 15 16.50 3.31 -1.35
N ALA A 16 17.64 3.11 -2.03
CA ALA A 16 18.08 1.80 -2.47
C ALA A 16 18.41 0.87 -1.29
N VAL A 17 19.11 1.38 -0.26
CA VAL A 17 19.43 0.61 0.95
C VAL A 17 18.16 0.25 1.72
N THR A 18 17.24 1.21 1.89
CA THR A 18 15.94 0.96 2.51
C THR A 18 15.17 -0.12 1.76
N ALA A 19 15.06 -0.01 0.43
CA ALA A 19 14.39 -1.01 -0.40
C ALA A 19 15.01 -2.41 -0.25
N ALA A 20 16.35 -2.50 -0.26
CA ALA A 20 17.06 -3.77 -0.11
C ALA A 20 16.80 -4.45 1.26
N ILE A 21 16.58 -3.67 2.32
CA ILE A 21 16.28 -4.18 3.66
C ILE A 21 14.81 -4.63 3.75
N TYR A 22 13.87 -3.84 3.26
CA TYR A 22 12.44 -4.04 3.53
C TYR A 22 11.69 -4.87 2.47
N LEU A 23 12.06 -4.78 1.19
CA LEU A 23 11.36 -5.51 0.12
C LEU A 23 11.36 -7.04 0.29
N PRO A 24 12.45 -7.70 0.73
CA PRO A 24 12.44 -9.14 0.91
C PRO A 24 11.39 -9.63 1.92
N GLY A 25 11.06 -8.80 2.92
CA GLY A 25 10.06 -9.09 3.94
C GLY A 25 8.62 -8.93 3.47
N LEU A 26 8.38 -8.31 2.31
CA LEU A 26 7.03 -8.01 1.81
C LEU A 26 6.22 -9.28 1.47
N GLN A 27 6.90 -10.40 1.18
CA GLN A 27 6.27 -11.69 0.90
C GLN A 27 5.90 -12.48 2.17
N TYR A 28 6.35 -12.03 3.34
CA TYR A 28 6.15 -12.74 4.59
C TYR A 28 4.92 -12.18 5.32
N ALA A 29 3.99 -13.06 5.66
CA ALA A 29 2.85 -12.76 6.52
C ALA A 29 2.99 -13.54 7.83
N PRO A 30 2.90 -12.89 9.01
CA PRO A 30 2.95 -13.61 10.28
C PRO A 30 1.74 -14.53 10.45
N ILE A 31 1.88 -15.56 11.28
CA ILE A 31 0.80 -16.55 11.54
C ILE A 31 -0.45 -15.89 12.12
N TYR A 32 -0.26 -14.83 12.93
CA TYR A 32 -1.34 -14.08 13.54
C TYR A 32 -1.40 -12.69 12.92
N LEU A 33 -2.34 -12.52 11.99
CA LEU A 33 -2.56 -11.25 11.34
C LEU A 33 -3.39 -10.33 12.24
N ALA A 34 -3.06 -9.04 12.25
CA ALA A 34 -3.97 -8.03 12.76
C ALA A 34 -5.21 -7.98 11.86
N ASN A 35 -6.39 -7.65 12.40
CA ASN A 35 -7.64 -7.63 11.63
C ASN A 35 -7.58 -6.78 10.35
N ASP A 36 -6.74 -5.75 10.34
CA ASP A 36 -6.62 -4.83 9.20
C ASP A 36 -5.84 -5.45 8.04
N GLU A 37 -4.84 -6.30 8.29
CA GLU A 37 -4.01 -6.93 7.26
C GLU A 37 -4.82 -7.75 6.23
N PRO A 38 -5.69 -8.71 6.63
CA PRO A 38 -6.50 -9.46 5.66
C PRO A 38 -7.56 -8.59 4.99
N LYS A 39 -8.08 -7.54 5.66
CA LYS A 39 -9.06 -6.62 5.04
C LYS A 39 -8.45 -5.85 3.89
N PHE A 40 -7.28 -5.24 4.12
CA PHE A 40 -6.54 -4.52 3.10
C PHE A 40 -6.08 -5.47 1.97
N ALA A 41 -5.63 -6.67 2.30
CA ALA A 41 -5.23 -7.66 1.29
C ALA A 41 -6.40 -8.10 0.39
N LEU A 42 -7.58 -8.29 0.95
CA LEU A 42 -8.78 -8.65 0.18
C LEU A 42 -9.25 -7.51 -0.71
N GLN A 43 -9.23 -6.27 -0.21
CA GLN A 43 -9.57 -5.10 -1.03
C GLN A 43 -8.60 -4.91 -2.19
N ALA A 44 -7.29 -4.95 -1.91
CA ALA A 44 -6.25 -4.87 -2.93
C ALA A 44 -6.46 -5.92 -4.02
N ARG A 45 -6.71 -7.17 -3.62
CA ARG A 45 -6.94 -8.26 -4.57
C ARG A 45 -8.22 -8.07 -5.39
N ALA A 46 -9.32 -7.61 -4.81
CA ALA A 46 -10.57 -7.37 -5.53
C ALA A 46 -10.38 -6.28 -6.61
N ILE A 47 -9.71 -5.19 -6.24
CA ILE A 47 -9.40 -4.07 -7.14
C ILE A 47 -8.44 -4.50 -8.24
N ALA A 48 -7.34 -5.18 -7.91
CA ALA A 48 -6.38 -5.66 -8.89
C ALA A 48 -7.02 -6.62 -9.91
N ALA A 49 -7.98 -7.45 -9.46
CA ALA A 49 -8.64 -8.42 -10.31
C ALA A 49 -9.81 -7.85 -11.13
N THR A 50 -10.52 -6.83 -10.62
CA THR A 50 -11.82 -6.40 -11.20
C THR A 50 -11.98 -4.90 -11.39
N GLY A 51 -11.06 -4.09 -10.85
CA GLY A 51 -11.21 -2.64 -10.71
C GLY A 51 -12.29 -2.22 -9.71
N ARG A 52 -12.88 -3.19 -8.99
CA ARG A 52 -13.93 -2.97 -8.01
C ARG A 52 -13.51 -3.44 -6.63
N ASP A 53 -14.06 -2.77 -5.65
CA ASP A 53 -13.85 -3.07 -4.25
C ASP A 53 -14.74 -4.23 -3.77
N LEU A 54 -14.68 -4.59 -2.49
CA LEU A 54 -15.49 -5.68 -1.91
C LEU A 54 -17.01 -5.41 -1.91
N ASP A 55 -17.42 -4.15 -1.93
CA ASP A 55 -18.83 -3.72 -2.03
C ASP A 55 -19.29 -3.58 -3.50
N GLY A 56 -18.37 -3.77 -4.45
CA GLY A 56 -18.61 -3.70 -5.89
C GLY A 56 -18.50 -2.28 -6.47
N GLU A 57 -18.05 -1.29 -5.69
CA GLU A 57 -17.81 0.06 -6.14
C GLU A 57 -16.60 0.11 -7.07
N PHE A 58 -16.68 0.88 -8.16
CA PHE A 58 -15.59 1.00 -9.12
C PHE A 58 -14.59 2.06 -8.66
N MET A 59 -13.36 1.62 -8.37
CA MET A 59 -12.26 2.45 -7.88
C MET A 59 -12.69 3.53 -6.86
N PRO A 60 -13.31 3.14 -5.72
CA PRO A 60 -13.76 4.12 -4.73
C PRO A 60 -12.57 4.87 -4.14
N LEU A 61 -12.76 6.17 -3.92
CA LEU A 61 -11.77 6.94 -3.17
C LEU A 61 -11.76 6.52 -1.71
N TYR A 62 -12.88 6.16 -1.08
CA TYR A 62 -12.90 5.75 0.33
C TYR A 62 -13.57 4.39 0.46
N PHE A 63 -12.95 3.46 1.18
CA PHE A 63 -13.54 2.15 1.43
C PHE A 63 -14.45 2.21 2.65
N SER A 64 -15.73 1.90 2.45
CA SER A 64 -16.70 1.82 3.54
C SER A 64 -16.32 0.67 4.48
N GLU A 65 -16.34 0.93 5.79
CA GLU A 65 -16.12 -0.11 6.79
C GLU A 65 -17.12 0.08 7.95
N ALA A 66 -17.56 -1.02 8.55
CA ALA A 66 -18.37 -0.99 9.76
C ALA A 66 -17.65 -0.22 10.88
N GLY A 67 -18.18 0.96 11.23
CA GLY A 67 -17.56 1.89 12.21
C GLY A 67 -16.85 3.09 11.58
N TYR A 68 -16.64 3.11 10.26
CA TYR A 68 -16.03 4.21 9.52
C TYR A 68 -16.92 4.59 8.31
N PRO A 69 -18.08 5.23 8.54
CA PRO A 69 -19.04 5.54 7.48
C PRO A 69 -18.56 6.58 6.47
N ALA A 70 -17.55 7.38 6.80
CA ALA A 70 -16.87 8.27 5.85
C ALA A 70 -15.83 7.54 4.98
N GLY A 71 -15.63 6.25 5.25
CA GLY A 71 -14.62 5.37 4.67
C GLY A 71 -13.20 5.58 5.20
N ARG A 72 -12.38 4.54 5.07
CA ARG A 72 -11.02 4.46 5.64
C ARG A 72 -9.98 4.26 4.51
N ASP A 73 -8.90 5.05 4.58
CA ASP A 73 -7.65 5.00 3.80
C ASP A 73 -7.75 5.00 2.25
N PRO A 74 -7.66 6.19 1.60
CA PRO A 74 -8.29 6.38 0.29
C PRO A 74 -7.43 6.23 -0.99
N LEU A 75 -6.15 5.90 -0.90
CA LEU A 75 -5.33 5.87 -2.14
C LEU A 75 -4.20 4.84 -2.12
N ILE A 76 -3.64 4.56 -0.94
CA ILE A 76 -2.44 3.73 -0.84
C ILE A 76 -2.66 2.31 -1.37
N ILE A 77 -3.88 1.78 -1.23
CA ILE A 77 -4.24 0.46 -1.76
C ILE A 77 -3.98 0.39 -3.26
N TYR A 78 -4.32 1.42 -4.05
CA TYR A 78 -4.08 1.41 -5.50
C TYR A 78 -2.59 1.41 -5.88
N LEU A 79 -1.71 1.90 -5.00
CA LEU A 79 -0.26 1.89 -5.23
C LEU A 79 0.38 0.56 -4.82
N THR A 80 -0.29 -0.22 -3.98
CA THR A 80 0.22 -1.48 -3.41
C THR A 80 -0.55 -2.72 -3.88
N ALA A 81 -1.68 -2.56 -4.57
CA ALA A 81 -2.53 -3.62 -5.08
C ALA A 81 -1.97 -4.26 -6.36
#